data_AF-A0AAU9PUB5-F1
#
_entry.id   AF-A0AAU9PUB5-F1
#
_cell.length_a   1.000
_cell.length_b   1.000
_cell.length_c   1.000
_cell.angle_alpha   90.00
_cell.angle_beta   90.00
_cell.angle_gamma   90.00
#
_symmetry.space_group_name_H-M   'P 1'
#
loop_
_entity.id
_entity.type
_entity.pdbx_description
1 polymer ?
#
loop_
_entity_poly.entity_id
_entity_poly.type
_entity_poly.pdbx_seq_one_letter_code
_entity_poly.pdbx_strand_id
1 'polypeptide(L)'
;MATAALSPATVSLRLKPLSSTVRFLSLYHHHQPKPMKLKYPIMLAPLHQPPQPRVHFNYFNNSTAHRRCFSTVASATVSPGEVVEKSKTESIEERVGEFRKRLRIVDIKGGESEGVDRLGQTLTVKGWVRTLRIQSSVTFIEVNDGSCLSNMQCVIDSDAEGYDQVESGFIATGAAVCVQGVVVPSQGKKQKIELKIHKLVTVGKSDPSFPIQKKKVTREFLRSKAHLRPRTNTFGAVSRVRNALAYATHKFFQENGFVWIASPIITAADCEGAGEQFCVTTLIPSSKEAIDSPASSIPKTENGLIDWSQDFFGKPAFLTVSGQLNAETYATALSDVYTFGPTFRAENSNTSRHLAEFWMIEPELAFADLNDDMACATAYLQYVVKHVLENCKEDMDFFNNWIEKGIIDRLSDVVEKSFVRLTYTDAVELLLKSKKKFEFQVKWGCDFAK
;
A
#
# COMPACT_ATOMS: atom_id res chain seq x y z
N MET A 1 16.68 -13.19 57.98
CA MET A 1 16.35 -13.11 56.53
C MET A 1 15.03 -12.37 56.42
N ALA A 2 15.08 -11.08 56.05
CA ALA A 2 13.89 -10.24 55.93
C ALA A 2 13.95 -9.54 54.56
N THR A 3 12.99 -9.88 53.72
CA THR A 3 12.73 -9.36 52.38
C THR A 3 12.09 -7.97 52.46
N ALA A 4 12.80 -6.95 51.99
CA ALA A 4 12.27 -5.61 51.78
C ALA A 4 11.77 -5.49 50.32
N ALA A 5 10.48 -5.22 50.17
CA ALA A 5 9.84 -4.85 48.91
C ALA A 5 9.97 -3.33 48.71
N LEU A 6 10.44 -2.90 47.54
CA LEU A 6 10.40 -1.50 47.11
C LEU A 6 9.75 -1.43 45.72
N SER A 7 8.62 -0.73 45.65
CA SER A 7 7.84 -0.43 44.44
C SER A 7 8.62 0.39 43.41
N PRO A 8 8.37 0.22 42.10
CA PRO A 8 8.90 1.10 41.07
C PRO A 8 8.09 2.40 40.99
N ALA A 9 8.79 3.53 41.11
CA ALA A 9 8.25 4.86 40.89
C ALA A 9 8.03 5.11 39.38
N THR A 10 6.77 5.17 38.95
CA THR A 10 6.36 5.65 37.62
C THR A 10 6.45 7.17 37.57
N VAL A 11 7.50 7.70 36.94
CA VAL A 11 7.58 9.11 36.53
C VAL A 11 6.85 9.25 35.18
N SER A 12 5.70 9.93 35.21
CA SER A 12 4.88 10.20 34.03
C SER A 12 5.47 11.38 33.24
N LEU A 13 6.03 11.10 32.07
CA LEU A 13 6.46 12.12 31.10
C LEU A 13 5.23 12.73 30.43
N ARG A 14 4.76 13.88 30.93
CA ARG A 14 3.76 14.73 30.26
C ARG A 14 4.40 15.46 29.08
N LEU A 15 4.15 15.00 27.86
CA LEU A 15 4.34 15.79 26.64
C LEU A 15 3.16 16.78 26.50
N LYS A 16 3.46 18.09 26.47
CA LYS A 16 2.47 19.14 26.16
C LYS A 16 2.14 19.08 24.65
N PRO A 17 0.86 18.98 24.24
CA PRO A 17 0.51 19.09 22.83
C PRO A 17 0.52 20.56 22.40
N LEU A 18 1.37 20.90 21.43
CA LEU A 18 1.28 22.15 20.70
C LEU A 18 0.06 22.08 19.77
N SER A 19 -0.99 22.82 20.11
CA SER A 19 -2.20 22.94 19.29
C SER A 19 -1.93 23.88 18.10
N SER A 20 -1.90 23.33 16.89
CA SER A 20 -2.15 24.10 15.66
C SER A 20 -3.04 23.25 14.77
N THR A 21 -4.34 23.25 15.08
CA THR A 21 -5.37 22.61 14.26
C THR A 21 -6.17 23.71 13.59
N VAL A 22 -5.93 23.88 12.29
CA VAL A 22 -6.76 24.70 11.40
C VAL A 22 -8.09 23.96 11.23
N ARG A 23 -9.14 24.45 11.89
CA ARG A 23 -10.52 23.96 11.70
C ARG A 23 -11.13 24.68 10.49
N PHE A 24 -11.45 23.94 9.43
CA PHE A 24 -12.39 24.40 8.42
C PHE A 24 -13.81 24.30 9.00
N LEU A 25 -14.42 25.45 9.29
CA LEU A 25 -15.83 25.56 9.65
C LEU A 25 -16.67 25.37 8.37
N SER A 26 -17.29 24.20 8.27
CA SER A 26 -18.32 23.91 7.28
C SER A 26 -19.65 24.47 7.77
N LEU A 27 -20.07 25.63 7.23
CA LEU A 27 -21.41 26.18 7.45
C LEU A 27 -22.41 25.47 6.53
N TYR A 28 -22.97 24.34 6.98
CA TYR A 28 -24.18 23.77 6.38
C TYR A 28 -25.41 24.34 7.09
N HIS A 29 -26.18 25.17 6.39
CA HIS A 29 -27.51 25.58 6.82
C HIS A 29 -28.55 24.55 6.37
N HIS A 30 -29.35 24.09 7.33
CA HIS A 30 -30.47 23.20 7.13
C HIS A 30 -31.64 23.98 6.49
N HIS A 31 -31.84 23.82 5.18
CA HIS A 31 -33.11 24.18 4.54
C HIS A 31 -33.85 22.91 4.13
N GLN A 32 -34.94 22.62 4.86
CA GLN A 32 -35.94 21.64 4.42
C GLN A 32 -36.77 22.25 3.26
N PRO A 33 -36.86 21.60 2.08
CA PRO A 33 -37.85 21.97 1.09
C PRO A 33 -39.18 21.23 1.35
N LYS A 34 -40.28 21.99 1.42
CA LYS A 34 -41.66 21.47 1.45
C LYS A 34 -41.98 20.74 0.14
N PRO A 35 -42.82 19.69 0.16
CA PRO A 35 -43.13 18.91 -1.04
C PRO A 35 -44.08 19.66 -1.98
N MET A 36 -43.61 19.96 -3.19
CA MET A 36 -44.42 20.53 -4.27
C MET A 36 -45.00 19.40 -5.12
N LYS A 37 -46.34 19.23 -5.09
CA LYS A 37 -47.06 18.27 -5.93
C LYS A 37 -47.11 18.81 -7.37
N LEU A 38 -46.38 18.20 -8.30
CA LEU A 38 -46.63 18.35 -9.74
C LEU A 38 -47.38 17.14 -10.28
N LYS A 39 -48.60 17.39 -10.77
CA LYS A 39 -49.37 16.48 -11.62
C LYS A 39 -49.01 16.80 -13.07
N TYR A 40 -48.54 15.80 -13.82
CA TYR A 40 -48.58 15.83 -15.29
C TYR A 40 -49.30 14.59 -15.81
N PRO A 41 -50.20 14.72 -16.80
CA PRO A 41 -50.94 13.60 -17.35
C PRO A 41 -50.08 12.83 -18.36
N ILE A 42 -50.23 11.51 -18.33
CA ILE A 42 -49.71 10.56 -19.30
C ILE A 42 -50.49 10.73 -20.61
N MET A 43 -49.79 11.02 -21.72
CA MET A 43 -50.31 10.85 -23.07
C MET A 43 -49.39 9.90 -23.84
N LEU A 44 -49.86 8.67 -24.04
CA LEU A 44 -49.28 7.68 -24.94
C LEU A 44 -49.81 7.94 -26.35
N ALA A 45 -48.92 8.08 -27.33
CA ALA A 45 -49.24 7.99 -28.75
C ALA A 45 -48.27 6.99 -29.42
N PRO A 46 -48.76 6.07 -30.28
CA PRO A 46 -47.95 4.99 -30.84
C PRO A 46 -47.27 5.44 -32.14
N LEU A 47 -46.00 5.07 -32.32
CA LEU A 47 -45.32 5.12 -33.61
C LEU A 47 -44.82 3.73 -33.99
N HIS A 48 -45.52 3.13 -34.96
CA HIS A 48 -45.09 1.99 -35.75
C HIS A 48 -44.23 2.50 -36.91
N GLN A 49 -42.99 2.01 -37.05
CA GLN A 49 -42.35 1.67 -38.34
C GLN A 49 -40.98 1.01 -38.08
N PRO A 50 -40.63 -0.10 -38.76
CA PRO A 50 -39.33 -0.76 -38.63
C PRO A 50 -38.36 -0.32 -39.75
N PRO A 51 -37.03 -0.36 -39.56
CA PRO A 51 -36.10 -0.32 -40.68
C PRO A 51 -35.56 -1.71 -41.03
N GLN A 52 -35.56 -2.01 -42.34
CA GLN A 52 -34.89 -3.14 -43.01
C GLN A 52 -33.38 -2.85 -43.23
N PRO A 53 -32.55 -3.84 -43.64
CA PRO A 53 -31.15 -3.94 -43.21
C PRO A 53 -30.07 -3.61 -44.28
N ARG A 54 -28.83 -3.52 -43.76
CA ARG A 54 -27.48 -3.67 -44.38
C ARG A 54 -26.96 -2.61 -45.36
N VAL A 55 -25.80 -2.03 -44.99
CA VAL A 55 -24.68 -1.77 -45.90
C VAL A 55 -23.35 -2.10 -45.19
N HIS A 56 -22.56 -2.97 -45.82
CA HIS A 56 -21.17 -3.25 -45.46
C HIS A 56 -20.27 -2.06 -45.83
N PHE A 57 -19.37 -1.65 -44.93
CA PHE A 57 -18.18 -0.89 -45.29
C PHE A 57 -16.95 -1.53 -44.67
N ASN A 58 -16.06 -2.03 -45.53
CA ASN A 58 -14.69 -2.36 -45.21
C ASN A 58 -13.91 -1.06 -44.99
N TYR A 59 -13.14 -0.98 -43.90
CA TYR A 59 -12.02 -0.04 -43.80
C TYR A 59 -10.77 -0.76 -43.28
N PHE A 60 -9.75 -0.77 -44.14
CA PHE A 60 -8.38 -1.02 -43.78
C PHE A 60 -7.75 0.27 -43.21
N ASN A 61 -6.89 0.06 -42.22
CA ASN A 61 -5.68 0.80 -41.82
C ASN A 61 -5.70 2.04 -40.90
N ASN A 62 -4.77 1.94 -39.94
CA ASN A 62 -3.99 2.96 -39.21
C ASN A 62 -4.67 3.78 -38.11
N SER A 63 -4.54 3.32 -36.86
CA SER A 63 -4.74 4.15 -35.67
C SER A 63 -3.47 4.91 -35.30
N THR A 64 -3.36 6.16 -35.73
CA THR A 64 -2.55 7.18 -35.06
C THR A 64 -3.35 7.78 -33.91
N ALA A 65 -2.78 7.78 -32.71
CA ALA A 65 -3.38 8.27 -31.49
C ALA A 65 -3.65 9.79 -31.55
N HIS A 66 -4.93 10.19 -31.51
CA HIS A 66 -5.32 11.59 -31.37
C HIS A 66 -5.70 11.91 -29.91
N ARG A 67 -4.84 12.68 -29.25
CA ARG A 67 -5.17 13.43 -28.02
C ARG A 67 -6.30 14.41 -28.33
N ARG A 68 -7.43 14.31 -27.61
CA ARG A 68 -8.49 15.33 -27.65
C ARG A 68 -8.10 16.48 -26.72
N CYS A 69 -7.84 17.64 -27.31
CA CYS A 69 -7.66 18.91 -26.60
C CYS A 69 -9.02 19.62 -26.53
N PHE A 70 -9.47 19.99 -25.33
CA PHE A 70 -10.64 20.85 -25.16
C PHE A 70 -10.26 22.29 -25.46
N SER A 71 -10.79 22.87 -26.54
CA SER A 71 -10.68 24.31 -26.81
C SER A 71 -11.98 25.02 -26.40
N THR A 72 -11.91 25.84 -25.36
CA THR A 72 -12.99 26.75 -24.98
C THR A 72 -12.91 27.99 -25.88
N VAL A 73 -13.90 28.21 -26.73
CA VAL A 73 -14.01 29.44 -27.54
C VAL A 73 -14.67 30.52 -26.69
N ALA A 74 -13.89 31.51 -26.25
CA ALA A 74 -14.42 32.75 -25.70
C ALA A 74 -14.56 33.77 -26.84
N SER A 75 -15.78 34.16 -27.17
CA SER A 75 -16.06 35.25 -28.11
C SER A 75 -15.97 36.58 -27.35
N ALA A 76 -14.98 37.41 -27.70
CA ALA A 76 -14.90 38.80 -27.24
C ALA A 76 -14.64 39.71 -28.44
N THR A 77 -15.60 40.60 -28.71
CA THR A 77 -15.52 41.71 -29.66
C THR A 77 -14.52 42.75 -29.15
N VAL A 78 -13.51 43.10 -29.97
CA VAL A 78 -12.49 44.12 -29.65
C VAL A 78 -12.84 45.43 -30.35
N SER A 79 -12.93 46.52 -29.57
CA SER A 79 -12.83 47.90 -30.07
C SER A 79 -11.37 48.35 -30.02
N PRO A 80 -10.86 49.14 -30.98
CA PRO A 80 -9.44 49.44 -31.07
C PRO A 80 -9.07 50.65 -30.20
N GLY A 81 -8.11 50.46 -29.30
CA GLY A 81 -7.34 51.57 -28.70
C GLY A 81 -7.23 51.52 -27.19
N GLU A 82 -6.39 50.63 -26.66
CA GLU A 82 -5.72 50.85 -25.38
C GLU A 82 -4.45 50.00 -25.32
N VAL A 83 -3.34 50.63 -24.95
CA VAL A 83 -2.02 50.00 -24.80
C VAL A 83 -2.08 49.11 -23.57
N VAL A 84 -2.24 47.80 -23.78
CA VAL A 84 -2.20 46.81 -22.71
C VAL A 84 -0.74 46.41 -22.47
N GLU A 85 -0.22 46.75 -21.30
CA GLU A 85 1.01 46.18 -20.75
C GLU A 85 0.97 44.65 -20.91
N LYS A 86 2.04 44.08 -21.46
CA LYS A 86 2.23 42.62 -21.54
C LYS A 86 2.24 42.05 -20.12
N SER A 87 1.09 41.66 -19.60
CA SER A 87 1.02 40.79 -18.45
C SER A 87 1.62 39.45 -18.88
N LYS A 88 2.69 39.04 -18.19
CA LYS A 88 3.28 37.71 -18.36
C LYS A 88 2.16 36.70 -18.13
N THR A 89 1.75 36.02 -19.18
CA THR A 89 0.93 34.82 -19.07
C THR A 89 1.85 33.74 -18.50
N GLU A 90 2.01 33.71 -17.17
CA GLU A 90 2.59 32.56 -16.48
C GLU A 90 1.70 31.36 -16.82
N SER A 91 2.23 30.43 -17.61
CA SER A 91 1.62 29.13 -17.83
C SER A 91 1.39 28.47 -16.47
N ILE A 92 0.19 27.96 -16.23
CA ILE A 92 -0.21 27.27 -15.00
C ILE A 92 0.77 26.13 -14.61
N GLU A 93 1.57 25.65 -15.56
CA GLU A 93 2.64 24.66 -15.37
C GLU A 93 3.68 25.05 -14.30
N GLU A 94 3.92 26.34 -14.03
CA GLU A 94 4.92 26.78 -13.05
C GLU A 94 4.40 26.95 -11.61
N ARG A 95 3.11 26.69 -11.34
CA ARG A 95 2.51 26.94 -10.00
C ARG A 95 2.60 25.77 -9.03
N VAL A 96 3.04 24.60 -9.47
CA VAL A 96 3.25 23.45 -8.58
C VAL A 96 4.65 23.53 -8.00
N GLY A 97 4.75 23.88 -6.72
CA GLY A 97 6.04 23.95 -6.03
C GLY A 97 6.79 22.61 -6.05
N GLU A 98 8.13 22.66 -6.17
CA GLU A 98 8.95 21.46 -6.17
C GLU A 98 8.97 20.78 -4.79
N PHE A 99 8.61 19.49 -4.75
CA PHE A 99 8.77 18.68 -3.55
C PHE A 99 10.26 18.43 -3.30
N ARG A 100 10.79 19.00 -2.20
CA ARG A 100 12.20 18.83 -1.81
C ARG A 100 12.49 17.39 -1.40
N LYS A 101 13.02 16.60 -2.33
CA LYS A 101 13.45 15.22 -2.08
C LYS A 101 14.81 15.22 -1.39
N ARG A 102 14.93 14.45 -0.30
CA ARG A 102 16.24 14.06 0.24
C ARG A 102 16.91 13.11 -0.75
N LEU A 103 18.22 13.23 -0.93
CA LEU A 103 19.02 12.22 -1.63
C LEU A 103 18.95 10.88 -0.88
N ARG A 104 18.50 9.82 -1.55
CA ARG A 104 18.39 8.48 -0.97
C ARG A 104 19.57 7.62 -1.38
N ILE A 105 19.89 6.58 -0.60
CA ILE A 105 21.00 5.67 -0.93
C ILE A 105 20.77 5.00 -2.30
N VAL A 106 19.53 4.60 -2.61
CA VAL A 106 19.20 4.04 -3.94
C VAL A 106 19.48 5.00 -5.09
N ASP A 107 19.42 6.32 -4.87
CA ASP A 107 19.70 7.33 -5.92
C ASP A 107 21.21 7.56 -6.10
N ILE A 108 22.02 7.14 -5.12
CA ILE A 108 23.48 7.27 -5.15
C ILE A 108 24.12 6.07 -5.84
N LYS A 109 23.70 4.86 -5.45
CA LYS A 109 24.34 3.61 -5.87
C LYS A 109 23.39 2.61 -6.54
N GLY A 110 22.13 2.99 -6.75
CA GLY A 110 21.23 2.21 -7.59
C GLY A 110 21.56 2.39 -9.07
N GLY A 111 21.16 1.42 -9.88
CA GLY A 111 21.43 1.41 -11.32
C GLY A 111 22.76 0.76 -11.70
N GLU A 112 23.08 0.79 -12.99
CA GLU A 112 24.20 0.04 -13.58
C GLU A 112 25.58 0.55 -13.16
N SER A 113 25.71 1.86 -12.95
CA SER A 113 26.98 2.48 -12.53
C SER A 113 27.37 2.12 -11.10
N GLU A 114 26.39 1.70 -10.27
CA GLU A 114 26.54 1.49 -8.82
C GLU A 114 27.23 2.68 -8.10
N GLY A 115 27.01 3.90 -8.61
CA GLY A 115 27.52 5.15 -8.05
C GLY A 115 28.94 5.55 -8.46
N VAL A 116 29.59 4.82 -9.36
CA VAL A 116 30.92 5.17 -9.90
C VAL A 116 30.90 6.51 -10.66
N ASP A 117 29.77 6.86 -11.27
CA ASP A 117 29.52 8.16 -11.90
C ASP A 117 29.52 9.35 -10.92
N ARG A 118 29.52 9.08 -9.62
CA ARG A 118 29.49 10.10 -8.56
C ARG A 118 30.82 10.30 -7.84
N LEU A 119 31.89 9.64 -8.29
CA LEU A 119 33.23 9.79 -7.69
C LEU A 119 33.66 11.27 -7.62
N GLY A 120 34.22 11.65 -6.47
CA GLY A 120 34.66 13.02 -6.19
C GLY A 120 33.54 13.98 -5.76
N GLN A 121 32.26 13.59 -5.85
CA GLN A 121 31.16 14.43 -5.38
C GLN A 121 31.05 14.43 -3.87
N THR A 122 30.79 15.59 -3.28
CA THR A 122 30.43 15.72 -1.86
C THR A 122 28.94 15.52 -1.68
N LEU A 123 28.55 14.49 -0.92
CA LEU A 123 27.16 14.12 -0.69
C LEU A 123 26.80 14.18 0.79
N THR A 124 25.52 14.45 1.08
CA THR A 124 24.94 14.32 2.41
C THR A 124 23.99 13.12 2.44
N VAL A 125 24.33 12.10 3.23
CA VAL A 125 23.50 10.90 3.43
C VAL A 125 22.90 10.92 4.83
N LYS A 126 21.60 10.63 4.94
CA LYS A 126 20.90 10.54 6.23
C LYS A 126 20.21 9.18 6.34
N GLY A 127 20.41 8.49 7.44
CA GLY A 127 19.84 7.16 7.65
C GLY A 127 20.12 6.63 9.05
N TRP A 128 20.01 5.31 9.19
CA TRP A 128 20.25 4.61 10.45
C TRP A 128 21.47 3.70 10.33
N VAL A 129 22.28 3.69 11.39
CA VAL A 129 23.46 2.83 11.49
C VAL A 129 23.01 1.38 11.59
N ARG A 130 23.44 0.55 10.63
CA ARG A 130 23.19 -0.90 10.61
C ARG A 130 24.30 -1.68 11.27
N THR A 131 25.54 -1.30 11.00
CA THR A 131 26.71 -1.86 11.66
C THR A 131 27.77 -0.79 11.84
N LEU A 132 28.57 -0.96 12.89
CA LEU A 132 29.70 -0.11 13.23
C LEU A 132 30.91 -1.01 13.46
N ARG A 133 32.06 -0.65 12.90
CA ARG A 133 33.34 -1.31 13.17
C ARG A 133 34.41 -0.25 13.41
N ILE A 134 34.90 -0.19 14.63
CA ILE A 134 35.94 0.75 15.06
C ILE A 134 37.30 0.04 14.91
N GLN A 135 38.25 0.70 14.26
CA GLN A 135 39.66 0.33 14.21
C GLN A 135 40.50 1.50 14.74
N SER A 136 41.79 1.28 14.99
CA SER A 136 42.66 2.19 15.75
C SER A 136 42.69 3.64 15.23
N SER A 137 42.54 3.86 13.92
CA SER A 137 42.56 5.19 13.29
C SER A 137 41.38 5.47 12.36
N VAL A 138 40.53 4.47 12.10
CA VAL A 138 39.46 4.53 11.10
C VAL A 138 38.23 3.81 11.63
N THR A 139 37.07 4.41 11.44
CA THR A 139 35.78 3.78 11.77
C THR A 139 34.94 3.57 10.51
N PHE A 140 34.42 2.34 10.36
CA PHE A 140 33.51 1.96 9.28
C PHE A 140 32.08 1.95 9.80
N ILE A 141 31.23 2.77 9.21
CA ILE A 141 29.81 2.92 9.52
C ILE A 141 29.01 2.45 8.31
N GLU A 142 28.18 1.43 8.46
CA GLU A 142 27.20 1.07 7.43
C GLU A 142 25.87 1.78 7.72
N VAL A 143 25.47 2.69 6.83
CA VAL A 143 24.22 3.44 6.94
C VAL A 143 23.19 2.87 5.98
N ASN A 144 21.95 2.71 6.44
CA ASN A 144 20.81 2.36 5.59
C ASN A 144 19.67 3.33 5.83
N ASP A 145 18.99 3.74 4.76
CA ASP A 145 17.91 4.71 4.83
C ASP A 145 16.55 4.13 4.41
N GLY A 146 16.49 2.82 4.19
CA GLY A 146 15.31 2.06 3.78
C GLY A 146 15.01 2.08 2.28
N SER A 147 15.69 2.92 1.49
CA SER A 147 15.40 3.09 0.06
C SER A 147 15.76 1.88 -0.81
N CYS A 148 16.73 1.09 -0.37
CA CYS A 148 17.17 -0.16 -1.00
C CYS A 148 17.61 -1.18 0.07
N LEU A 149 17.96 -2.40 -0.33
CA LEU A 149 18.43 -3.41 0.61
C LEU A 149 19.85 -3.10 1.06
N SER A 150 20.71 -2.69 0.13
CA SER A 150 22.11 -2.43 0.43
C SER A 150 22.33 -1.20 1.32
N ASN A 151 23.43 -1.25 2.05
CA ASN A 151 23.93 -0.13 2.86
C ASN A 151 24.86 0.78 2.04
N MET A 152 25.02 2.02 2.51
CA MET A 152 26.13 2.89 2.16
C MET A 152 27.25 2.67 3.18
N GLN A 153 28.45 2.27 2.72
CA GLN A 153 29.62 2.24 3.58
C GLN A 153 30.16 3.65 3.71
N CYS A 154 30.33 4.10 4.94
CA CYS A 154 30.91 5.40 5.26
C CYS A 154 32.16 5.18 6.13
N VAL A 155 33.25 5.82 5.76
CA VAL A 155 34.56 5.70 6.41
C VAL A 155 34.89 7.04 7.03
N ILE A 156 35.11 7.06 8.34
CA ILE A 156 35.47 8.27 9.09
C ILE A 156 36.84 8.07 9.76
N ASP A 157 37.75 8.98 9.48
CA ASP A 157 39.08 9.06 10.09
C ASP A 157 38.97 9.86 11.41
N SER A 158 39.91 9.67 12.33
CA SER A 158 39.89 10.31 13.66
C SER A 158 39.98 11.84 13.65
N ASP A 159 40.37 12.44 12.52
CA ASP A 159 40.49 13.88 12.31
C ASP A 159 39.20 14.54 11.78
N ALA A 160 38.18 13.76 11.42
CA ALA A 160 36.94 14.28 10.86
C ALA A 160 36.05 14.97 11.91
N GLU A 161 35.28 15.98 11.47
CA GLU A 161 34.33 16.68 12.34
C GLU A 161 33.25 15.71 12.85
N GLY A 162 33.10 15.60 14.18
CA GLY A 162 32.10 14.74 14.81
C GLY A 162 32.60 13.33 15.19
N TYR A 163 33.90 13.04 15.06
CA TYR A 163 34.48 11.77 15.50
C TYR A 163 34.38 11.53 17.02
N ASP A 164 34.36 12.61 17.81
CA ASP A 164 34.09 12.61 19.26
C ASP A 164 32.77 11.90 19.63
N GLN A 165 31.78 11.93 18.73
CA GLN A 165 30.51 11.23 18.92
C GLN A 165 30.63 9.70 18.78
N VAL A 166 31.62 9.22 18.00
CA VAL A 166 31.98 7.80 17.92
C VAL A 166 32.61 7.36 19.25
N GLU A 167 33.59 8.12 19.74
CA GLU A 167 34.28 7.84 21.01
C GLU A 167 33.34 7.90 22.22
N SER A 168 32.40 8.83 22.20
CA SER A 168 31.36 8.98 23.23
C SER A 168 30.28 7.89 23.17
N GLY A 169 30.33 6.98 22.18
CA GLY A 169 29.37 5.89 22.02
C GLY A 169 27.97 6.35 21.54
N PHE A 170 27.83 7.56 21.00
CA PHE A 170 26.55 8.04 20.46
C PHE A 170 26.21 7.40 19.12
N ILE A 171 27.23 6.94 18.40
CA ILE A 171 27.10 6.16 17.17
C ILE A 171 27.01 4.69 17.56
N ALA A 172 25.80 4.13 17.46
CA ALA A 172 25.52 2.73 17.76
C ALA A 172 24.52 2.15 16.76
N THR A 173 24.39 0.83 16.72
CA THR A 173 23.37 0.15 15.88
C THR A 173 21.98 0.72 16.18
N GLY A 174 21.28 1.17 15.14
CA GLY A 174 19.97 1.81 15.24
C GLY A 174 19.99 3.33 15.41
N ALA A 175 21.16 3.95 15.61
CA ALA A 175 21.28 5.42 15.75
C ALA A 175 20.97 6.10 14.41
N ALA A 176 20.29 7.25 14.47
CA ALA A 176 20.02 8.08 13.31
C ALA A 176 21.16 9.07 13.11
N VAL A 177 21.72 9.12 11.90
CA VAL A 177 22.91 9.90 11.58
C VAL A 177 22.72 10.71 10.30
N CYS A 178 23.41 11.84 10.23
CA CYS A 178 23.64 12.64 9.05
C CYS A 178 25.14 12.65 8.78
N VAL A 179 25.55 12.10 7.65
CA VAL A 179 26.96 12.03 7.24
C VAL A 179 27.17 12.89 6.01
N GLN A 180 28.23 13.69 6.01
CA GLN A 180 28.70 14.44 4.85
C GLN A 180 30.10 13.99 4.49
N GLY A 181 30.31 13.70 3.22
CA GLY A 181 31.58 13.14 2.77
C GLY A 181 31.71 13.14 1.25
N VAL A 182 32.91 12.78 0.80
CA VAL A 182 33.25 12.66 -0.62
C VAL A 182 33.09 11.21 -1.05
N VAL A 183 32.47 10.97 -2.20
CA VAL A 183 32.38 9.63 -2.78
C VAL A 183 33.74 9.23 -3.36
N VAL A 184 34.26 8.09 -2.92
CA VAL A 184 35.56 7.56 -3.34
C VAL A 184 35.43 6.09 -3.78
N PRO A 185 36.38 5.56 -4.57
CA PRO A 185 36.39 4.14 -4.90
C PRO A 185 36.57 3.32 -3.62
N SER A 186 35.74 2.30 -3.42
CA SER A 186 35.89 1.47 -2.23
C SER A 186 37.11 0.57 -2.33
N GLN A 187 37.81 0.41 -1.22
CA GLN A 187 38.88 -0.58 -1.09
C GLN A 187 38.33 -2.01 -0.86
N GLY A 188 37.02 -2.14 -0.59
CA GLY A 188 36.35 -3.42 -0.33
C GLY A 188 35.85 -4.11 -1.60
N LYS A 189 35.83 -5.44 -1.61
CA LYS A 189 35.31 -6.23 -2.75
C LYS A 189 33.79 -6.29 -2.85
N LYS A 190 33.05 -5.83 -1.83
CA LYS A 190 31.59 -5.98 -1.74
C LYS A 190 30.81 -4.77 -2.28
N GLN A 191 31.49 -3.67 -2.59
CA GLN A 191 30.88 -2.45 -3.10
C GLN A 191 31.89 -1.70 -3.98
N LYS A 192 31.41 -0.95 -4.98
CA LYS A 192 32.29 -0.17 -5.87
C LYS A 192 32.71 1.17 -5.29
N ILE A 193 31.87 1.78 -4.47
CA ILE A 193 32.10 3.10 -3.86
C ILE A 193 31.88 3.08 -2.36
N GLU A 194 32.47 4.06 -1.68
CA GLU A 194 32.22 4.38 -0.28
C GLU A 194 32.25 5.90 -0.05
N LEU A 195 31.72 6.34 1.09
CA LEU A 195 31.71 7.75 1.46
C LEU A 195 32.83 8.03 2.46
N LYS A 196 33.86 8.80 2.06
CA LYS A 196 34.86 9.31 3.00
C LYS A 196 34.29 10.52 3.74
N ILE A 197 33.97 10.34 5.02
CA ILE A 197 33.28 11.32 5.85
C ILE A 197 34.25 12.43 6.26
N HIS A 198 33.82 13.69 6.12
CA HIS A 198 34.47 14.84 6.75
C HIS A 198 33.62 15.45 7.88
N LYS A 199 32.31 15.17 7.92
CA LYS A 199 31.40 15.61 8.99
C LYS A 199 30.35 14.56 9.33
N LEU A 200 30.25 14.23 10.61
CA LEU A 200 29.26 13.30 11.17
C LEU A 200 28.41 14.00 12.25
N VAL A 201 27.09 13.88 12.13
CA VAL A 201 26.15 14.41 13.11
C VAL A 201 25.16 13.33 13.52
N THR A 202 25.11 13.03 14.82
CA THR A 202 24.06 12.20 15.42
C THR A 202 22.77 12.98 15.48
N VAL A 203 21.74 12.51 14.77
CA VAL A 203 20.40 13.10 14.78
C VAL A 203 19.56 12.51 15.91
N GLY A 204 19.75 11.21 16.19
CA GLY A 204 19.04 10.52 17.26
C GLY A 204 19.84 9.35 17.79
N LYS A 205 20.00 9.28 19.11
CA LYS A 205 20.73 8.21 19.79
C LYS A 205 19.95 6.90 19.73
N SER A 206 20.67 5.78 19.86
CA SER A 206 20.08 4.45 19.98
C SER A 206 20.38 3.89 21.36
N ASP A 207 19.34 3.41 22.05
CA ASP A 207 19.49 2.81 23.36
C ASP A 207 20.10 1.39 23.24
N PRO A 208 20.97 0.95 24.16
CA PRO A 208 21.52 -0.40 24.15
C PRO A 208 20.45 -1.51 24.18
N SER A 209 19.25 -1.24 24.73
CA SER A 209 18.09 -2.14 24.72
C SER A 209 17.43 -2.29 23.35
N PHE A 210 17.92 -1.61 22.31
CA PHE A 210 17.41 -1.74 20.95
C PHE A 210 17.36 -3.23 20.53
N PRO A 211 16.18 -3.78 20.22
CA PRO A 211 16.01 -5.24 20.14
C PRO A 211 16.59 -5.85 18.86
N ILE A 212 16.80 -5.04 17.81
CA ILE A 212 17.31 -5.50 16.51
C ILE A 212 18.83 -5.28 16.46
N GLN A 213 19.53 -6.08 17.25
CA GLN A 213 21.00 -6.12 17.24
C GLN A 213 21.53 -6.91 16.04
N LYS A 214 22.85 -6.86 15.80
CA LYS A 214 23.55 -7.65 14.77
C LYS A 214 23.63 -9.14 15.13
N LYS A 215 22.48 -9.77 15.39
CA LYS A 215 22.32 -11.19 15.69
C LYS A 215 21.12 -11.75 14.96
N LYS A 216 21.12 -13.07 14.72
CA LYS A 216 19.96 -13.74 14.13
C LYS A 216 18.77 -13.61 15.08
N VAL A 217 17.66 -13.13 14.54
CA VAL A 217 16.37 -12.99 15.25
C VAL A 217 15.33 -13.83 14.52
N THR A 218 14.46 -14.49 15.28
CA THR A 218 13.38 -15.31 14.71
C THR A 218 12.26 -14.44 14.15
N ARG A 219 11.47 -14.99 13.22
CA ARG A 219 10.32 -14.27 12.66
C ARG A 219 9.26 -14.02 13.74
N GLU A 220 9.10 -14.96 14.66
CA GLU A 220 8.21 -14.91 15.82
C GLU A 220 8.58 -13.73 16.74
N PHE A 221 9.86 -13.56 17.05
CA PHE A 221 10.33 -12.41 17.81
C PHE A 221 10.07 -11.10 17.06
N LEU A 222 10.31 -11.06 15.75
CA LEU A 222 10.04 -9.87 14.94
C LEU A 222 8.54 -9.53 14.85
N ARG A 223 7.63 -10.52 14.95
CA ARG A 223 6.19 -10.27 15.06
C ARG A 223 5.85 -9.51 16.35
N SER A 224 6.49 -9.84 17.48
CA SER A 224 6.28 -9.09 18.74
C SER A 224 6.87 -7.67 18.73
N LYS A 225 7.76 -7.37 17.77
CA LYS A 225 8.37 -6.05 17.54
C LYS A 225 7.97 -5.48 16.16
N ALA A 226 6.70 -5.61 15.79
CA ALA A 226 6.19 -5.19 14.48
C ALA A 226 6.50 -3.73 14.10
N HIS A 227 6.53 -2.82 15.08
CA HIS A 227 6.87 -1.40 14.88
C HIS A 227 8.35 -1.15 14.53
N LEU A 228 9.25 -2.10 14.79
CA LEU A 228 10.69 -1.98 14.49
C LEU A 228 11.15 -2.90 13.36
N ARG A 229 10.46 -4.03 13.13
CA ARG A 229 10.87 -5.04 12.15
C ARG A 229 11.11 -4.50 10.73
N PRO A 230 10.46 -3.43 10.20
CA PRO A 230 10.78 -2.89 8.88
C PRO A 230 12.25 -2.43 8.75
N ARG A 231 12.94 -2.20 9.86
CA ARG A 231 14.39 -1.90 9.88
C ARG A 231 15.29 -3.12 9.67
N THR A 232 14.72 -4.31 9.47
CA THR A 232 15.47 -5.54 9.12
C THR A 232 15.50 -5.73 7.61
N ASN A 233 16.44 -6.54 7.11
CA ASN A 233 16.55 -6.82 5.67
C ASN A 233 15.27 -7.46 5.12
N THR A 234 14.77 -8.50 5.79
CA THR A 234 13.59 -9.25 5.32
C THR A 234 12.34 -8.38 5.24
N PHE A 235 12.00 -7.67 6.31
CA PHE A 235 10.75 -6.88 6.30
C PHE A 235 10.89 -5.57 5.52
N GLY A 236 12.09 -4.99 5.41
CA GLY A 236 12.35 -3.88 4.49
C GLY A 236 12.13 -4.30 3.03
N ALA A 237 12.65 -5.46 2.62
CA ALA A 237 12.44 -6.02 1.29
C ALA A 237 10.96 -6.33 1.03
N VAL A 238 10.28 -6.98 1.98
CA VAL A 238 8.83 -7.27 1.87
C VAL A 238 8.02 -5.99 1.71
N SER A 239 8.33 -4.94 2.46
CA SER A 239 7.63 -3.65 2.35
C SER A 239 7.86 -2.98 0.99
N ARG A 240 9.09 -2.97 0.46
CA ARG A 240 9.38 -2.40 -0.86
C ARG A 240 8.71 -3.17 -1.99
N VAL A 241 8.76 -4.50 -1.96
CA VAL A 241 8.08 -5.35 -2.96
C VAL A 241 6.56 -5.19 -2.86
N ARG A 242 5.97 -5.13 -1.66
CA ARG A 242 4.53 -4.85 -1.48
C ARG A 242 4.15 -3.48 -2.06
N ASN A 243 4.98 -2.46 -1.88
CA ASN A 243 4.77 -1.14 -2.49
C ASN A 243 4.81 -1.20 -4.03
N ALA A 244 5.80 -1.91 -4.60
CA ALA A 244 5.92 -2.07 -6.04
C ALA A 244 4.70 -2.82 -6.63
N LEU A 245 4.22 -3.86 -5.95
CA LEU A 245 2.98 -4.55 -6.32
C LEU A 245 1.78 -3.60 -6.31
N ALA A 246 1.58 -2.82 -5.24
CA ALA A 246 0.46 -1.87 -5.16
C ALA A 246 0.52 -0.80 -6.27
N TYR A 247 1.71 -0.27 -6.55
CA TYR A 247 1.92 0.65 -7.66
C TYR A 247 1.60 0.00 -9.01
N ALA A 248 2.09 -1.22 -9.25
CA ALA A 248 1.83 -1.98 -10.47
C ALA A 248 0.33 -2.28 -10.64
N THR A 249 -0.38 -2.60 -9.57
CA THR A 249 -1.84 -2.80 -9.58
C THR A 249 -2.56 -1.57 -10.10
N HIS A 250 -2.32 -0.41 -9.48
CA HIS A 250 -2.97 0.83 -9.92
C HIS A 250 -2.61 1.16 -11.37
N LYS A 251 -1.33 0.99 -11.73
CA LYS A 251 -0.85 1.24 -13.09
C LYS A 251 -1.56 0.32 -14.12
N PHE A 252 -1.60 -0.99 -13.86
CA PHE A 252 -2.26 -1.96 -14.74
C PHE A 252 -3.71 -1.58 -15.00
N PHE A 253 -4.51 -1.41 -13.96
CA PHE A 253 -5.93 -1.14 -14.11
C PHE A 253 -6.18 0.21 -14.79
N GLN A 254 -5.49 1.28 -14.37
CA GLN A 254 -5.68 2.61 -14.96
C GLN A 254 -5.21 2.70 -16.42
N GLU A 255 -4.11 2.03 -16.80
CA GLU A 255 -3.65 1.99 -18.19
C GLU A 255 -4.59 1.17 -19.09
N ASN A 256 -5.36 0.24 -18.52
CA ASN A 256 -6.41 -0.52 -19.22
C ASN A 256 -7.80 0.14 -19.13
N GLY A 257 -7.90 1.38 -18.64
CA GLY A 257 -9.15 2.15 -18.65
C GLY A 257 -10.08 1.92 -17.45
N PHE A 258 -9.67 1.11 -16.48
CA PHE A 258 -10.46 0.88 -15.27
C PHE A 258 -10.46 2.11 -14.36
N VAL A 259 -11.59 2.37 -13.70
CA VAL A 259 -11.73 3.41 -12.70
C VAL A 259 -11.58 2.84 -11.29
N TRP A 260 -10.69 3.40 -10.49
CA TRP A 260 -10.60 3.04 -9.07
C TRP A 260 -11.80 3.58 -8.31
N ILE A 261 -12.47 2.70 -7.55
CA ILE A 261 -13.55 3.08 -6.65
C ILE A 261 -13.20 2.75 -5.19
N ALA A 262 -13.56 3.64 -4.29
CA ALA A 262 -13.48 3.42 -2.85
C ALA A 262 -14.81 2.86 -2.34
N SER A 263 -14.94 1.54 -2.29
CA SER A 263 -16.13 0.87 -1.75
C SER A 263 -16.27 1.13 -0.24
N PRO A 264 -17.52 1.18 0.31
CA PRO A 264 -17.73 1.35 1.74
C PRO A 264 -17.16 0.20 2.57
N ILE A 265 -16.46 0.54 3.66
CA ILE A 265 -15.94 -0.46 4.62
C ILE A 265 -17.02 -0.90 5.60
N ILE A 266 -17.84 0.03 6.08
CA ILE A 266 -18.98 -0.27 6.96
C ILE A 266 -20.18 -0.60 6.08
N THR A 267 -20.75 -1.77 6.29
CA THR A 267 -21.83 -2.32 5.47
C THR A 267 -22.95 -2.92 6.32
N ALA A 268 -24.15 -2.97 5.76
CA ALA A 268 -25.26 -3.78 6.28
C ALA A 268 -25.50 -5.04 5.42
N ALA A 269 -24.66 -5.25 4.40
CA ALA A 269 -24.75 -6.37 3.48
C ALA A 269 -23.72 -7.46 3.85
N ASP A 270 -24.11 -8.70 3.63
CA ASP A 270 -23.22 -9.85 3.63
C ASP A 270 -22.97 -10.27 2.17
N CYS A 271 -21.74 -10.08 1.70
CA CYS A 271 -21.37 -10.34 0.31
C CYS A 271 -21.00 -11.82 0.08
N GLU A 272 -20.42 -12.50 1.07
CA GLU A 272 -19.90 -13.87 0.90
C GLU A 272 -20.84 -14.92 1.51
N GLY A 273 -21.87 -14.51 2.27
CA GLY A 273 -22.86 -15.42 2.86
C GLY A 273 -22.27 -16.41 3.86
N ALA A 274 -21.01 -16.21 4.27
CA ALA A 274 -20.18 -17.21 4.92
C ALA A 274 -20.16 -17.13 6.46
N GLY A 275 -20.86 -16.15 7.05
CA GLY A 275 -21.00 -16.05 8.50
C GLY A 275 -19.72 -15.60 9.20
N GLU A 276 -19.91 -14.82 10.27
CA GLU A 276 -18.85 -14.17 11.07
C GLU A 276 -18.24 -12.91 10.40
N GLN A 277 -19.05 -11.84 10.35
CA GLN A 277 -18.59 -10.47 10.14
C GLN A 277 -18.33 -9.77 11.48
N PHE A 278 -17.38 -8.84 11.54
CA PHE A 278 -17.21 -7.98 12.71
C PHE A 278 -18.35 -6.98 12.80
N CYS A 279 -19.09 -6.99 13.91
CA CYS A 279 -20.11 -5.98 14.19
C CYS A 279 -19.47 -4.64 14.57
N VAL A 280 -20.00 -3.56 14.01
CA VAL A 280 -19.61 -2.17 14.31
C VAL A 280 -20.79 -1.50 15.00
N THR A 281 -20.63 -1.18 16.28
CA THR A 281 -21.71 -0.63 17.11
C THR A 281 -21.22 0.48 18.02
N THR A 282 -22.11 1.43 18.30
CA THR A 282 -21.91 2.50 19.30
C THR A 282 -22.75 2.27 20.57
N LEU A 283 -23.54 1.20 20.61
CA LEU A 283 -24.41 0.88 21.74
C LEU A 283 -23.64 0.51 23.02
N ILE A 284 -22.39 0.07 22.88
CA ILE A 284 -21.51 -0.26 24.00
C ILE A 284 -20.51 0.89 24.20
N PRO A 285 -20.63 1.68 25.27
CA PRO A 285 -19.72 2.78 25.52
C PRO A 285 -18.30 2.27 25.82
N SER A 286 -17.29 2.89 25.19
CA SER A 286 -15.89 2.49 25.32
C SER A 286 -15.18 3.08 26.54
N SER A 287 -15.83 3.93 27.33
CA SER A 287 -15.23 4.60 28.49
C SER A 287 -15.50 3.83 29.79
N LYS A 288 -14.50 3.79 30.67
CA LYS A 288 -14.56 3.24 32.04
C LYS A 288 -15.56 3.95 32.98
N GLU A 289 -16.34 4.89 32.47
CA GLU A 289 -17.28 5.71 33.24
C GLU A 289 -18.66 5.06 33.39
N ALA A 290 -18.90 3.90 32.76
CA ALA A 290 -20.06 3.08 33.06
C ALA A 290 -19.87 2.42 34.44
N ILE A 291 -20.49 3.01 35.46
CA ILE A 291 -20.56 2.47 36.83
C ILE A 291 -21.43 1.19 36.87
N ASP A 292 -22.23 0.96 35.82
CA ASP A 292 -23.04 -0.24 35.61
C ASP A 292 -22.45 -1.15 34.52
N SER A 293 -22.85 -2.43 34.53
CA SER A 293 -22.45 -3.40 33.50
C SER A 293 -22.75 -2.83 32.09
N PRO A 294 -21.76 -2.72 31.18
CA PRO A 294 -21.97 -2.19 29.83
C PRO A 294 -23.11 -2.90 29.09
N ALA A 295 -23.35 -4.18 29.41
CA ALA A 295 -24.41 -4.98 28.82
C ALA A 295 -25.84 -4.58 29.25
N SER A 296 -26.03 -3.97 30.43
CA SER A 296 -27.36 -3.52 30.86
C SER A 296 -27.79 -2.21 30.22
N SER A 297 -26.84 -1.46 29.63
CA SER A 297 -27.11 -0.20 28.93
C SER A 297 -27.52 -0.38 27.46
N ILE A 298 -27.43 -1.59 26.91
CA ILE A 298 -27.81 -1.87 25.53
C ILE A 298 -29.33 -1.73 25.39
N PRO A 299 -29.83 -0.82 24.52
CA PRO A 299 -31.26 -0.64 24.29
C PRO A 299 -31.91 -1.95 23.82
N LYS A 300 -33.11 -2.23 24.35
CA LYS A 300 -33.88 -3.43 24.01
C LYS A 300 -35.27 -3.06 23.51
N THR A 301 -35.73 -3.84 22.54
CA THR A 301 -37.12 -3.84 22.08
C THR A 301 -38.04 -4.46 23.14
N GLU A 302 -39.35 -4.32 22.96
CA GLU A 302 -40.37 -4.95 23.81
C GLU A 302 -40.20 -6.47 23.94
N ASN A 303 -39.67 -7.11 22.90
CA ASN A 303 -39.39 -8.55 22.86
C ASN A 303 -38.06 -8.95 23.53
N GLY A 304 -37.33 -7.99 24.12
CA GLY A 304 -36.05 -8.22 24.80
C GLY A 304 -34.83 -8.36 23.88
N LEU A 305 -35.00 -8.24 22.56
CA LEU A 305 -33.91 -8.19 21.56
C LEU A 305 -33.24 -6.82 21.54
N ILE A 306 -32.00 -6.73 21.05
CA ILE A 306 -31.29 -5.46 20.86
C ILE A 306 -32.09 -4.54 19.93
N ASP A 307 -32.32 -3.31 20.37
CA ASP A 307 -32.95 -2.26 19.57
C ASP A 307 -31.90 -1.53 18.73
N TRP A 308 -31.63 -2.07 17.54
CA TRP A 308 -30.67 -1.51 16.59
C TRP A 308 -31.06 -0.15 16.02
N SER A 309 -32.33 0.28 16.18
CA SER A 309 -32.75 1.62 15.73
C SER A 309 -32.06 2.75 16.51
N GLN A 310 -31.53 2.42 17.70
CA GLN A 310 -30.77 3.34 18.54
C GLN A 310 -29.25 3.27 18.35
N ASP A 311 -28.77 2.39 17.47
CA ASP A 311 -27.36 2.41 17.06
C ASP A 311 -27.11 3.51 16.03
N PHE A 312 -25.84 3.82 15.75
CA PHE A 312 -25.42 4.95 14.92
C PHE A 312 -26.07 4.98 13.53
N PHE A 313 -26.23 3.82 12.89
CA PHE A 313 -26.81 3.71 11.55
C PHE A 313 -28.31 3.40 11.56
N GLY A 314 -28.93 3.30 12.74
CA GLY A 314 -30.34 2.89 12.90
C GLY A 314 -30.65 1.46 12.46
N LYS A 315 -29.61 0.65 12.21
CA LYS A 315 -29.67 -0.76 11.82
C LYS A 315 -28.31 -1.43 12.10
N PRO A 316 -28.23 -2.77 12.13
CA PRO A 316 -26.96 -3.47 12.26
C PRO A 316 -25.97 -3.06 11.17
N ALA A 317 -24.70 -2.89 11.58
CA ALA A 317 -23.60 -2.53 10.71
C ALA A 317 -22.38 -3.39 11.01
N PHE A 318 -21.60 -3.68 9.97
CA PHE A 318 -20.52 -4.63 9.99
C PHE A 318 -19.33 -4.13 9.19
N LEU A 319 -18.14 -4.67 9.46
CA LEU A 319 -17.00 -4.50 8.57
C LEU A 319 -17.15 -5.43 7.35
N THR A 320 -16.91 -4.89 6.16
CA THR A 320 -17.13 -5.61 4.92
C THR A 320 -16.15 -6.76 4.71
N VAL A 321 -16.67 -7.86 4.17
CA VAL A 321 -15.88 -9.01 3.71
C VAL A 321 -15.39 -8.82 2.27
N SER A 322 -16.09 -8.00 1.48
CA SER A 322 -15.82 -7.76 0.05
C SER A 322 -16.50 -6.48 -0.44
N GLY A 323 -15.88 -5.77 -1.38
CA GLY A 323 -16.46 -4.61 -2.06
C GLY A 323 -17.23 -4.95 -3.34
N GLN A 324 -17.34 -6.24 -3.71
CA GLN A 324 -17.86 -6.71 -4.99
C GLN A 324 -19.25 -6.18 -5.32
N LEU A 325 -20.23 -6.33 -4.41
CA LEU A 325 -21.60 -5.85 -4.67
C LEU A 325 -21.66 -4.33 -4.94
N ASN A 326 -20.75 -3.55 -4.34
CA ASN A 326 -20.63 -2.14 -4.67
C ASN A 326 -19.99 -1.95 -6.04
N ALA A 327 -18.93 -2.68 -6.36
CA ALA A 327 -18.26 -2.63 -7.65
C ALA A 327 -19.23 -2.93 -8.81
N GLU A 328 -20.11 -3.92 -8.67
CA GLU A 328 -21.17 -4.23 -9.66
C GLU A 328 -22.02 -2.99 -9.98
N THR A 329 -22.46 -2.24 -8.96
CA THR A 329 -23.26 -1.03 -9.19
C THR A 329 -22.48 0.04 -9.96
N TYR A 330 -21.19 0.21 -9.68
CA TYR A 330 -20.35 1.19 -10.36
C TYR A 330 -19.98 0.74 -11.78
N ALA A 331 -19.78 -0.56 -12.02
CA ALA A 331 -19.47 -1.08 -13.35
C ALA A 331 -20.60 -0.75 -14.35
N THR A 332 -21.86 -0.78 -13.91
CA THR A 332 -23.00 -0.37 -14.75
C THR A 332 -23.00 1.13 -15.11
N ALA A 333 -22.23 1.96 -14.41
CA ALA A 333 -22.16 3.41 -14.63
C ALA A 333 -20.83 3.87 -15.25
N LEU A 334 -19.73 3.16 -14.98
CA LEU A 334 -18.36 3.56 -15.29
C LEU A 334 -17.63 2.55 -16.21
N SER A 335 -18.33 1.53 -16.70
CA SER A 335 -17.76 0.38 -17.42
C SER A 335 -16.91 -0.50 -16.50
N ASP A 336 -15.60 -0.39 -16.56
CA ASP A 336 -14.70 -1.27 -15.82
C ASP A 336 -14.18 -0.55 -14.59
N VAL A 337 -14.30 -1.18 -13.43
CA VAL A 337 -13.91 -0.59 -12.15
C VAL A 337 -13.09 -1.56 -11.34
N TYR A 338 -12.36 -1.06 -10.34
CA TYR A 338 -11.71 -1.92 -9.36
C TYR A 338 -11.71 -1.30 -7.98
N THR A 339 -11.86 -2.15 -6.97
CA THR A 339 -11.59 -1.78 -5.58
C THR A 339 -10.13 -2.06 -5.26
N PHE A 340 -9.58 -1.31 -4.30
CA PHE A 340 -8.34 -1.66 -3.62
C PHE A 340 -8.45 -1.14 -2.19
N GLY A 341 -8.84 -2.01 -1.26
CA GLY A 341 -9.19 -1.61 0.09
C GLY A 341 -9.09 -2.76 1.12
N PRO A 342 -9.20 -2.42 2.41
CA PRO A 342 -9.20 -3.41 3.47
C PRO A 342 -10.54 -4.17 3.52
N THR A 343 -10.47 -5.46 3.83
CA THR A 343 -11.61 -6.32 4.11
C THR A 343 -11.32 -7.18 5.34
N PHE A 344 -12.40 -7.72 5.93
CA PHE A 344 -12.36 -8.30 7.26
C PHE A 344 -13.09 -9.63 7.30
N ARG A 345 -12.54 -10.62 8.00
CA ARG A 345 -13.20 -11.91 8.27
C ARG A 345 -13.08 -12.22 9.75
N ALA A 346 -14.20 -12.48 10.41
CA ALA A 346 -14.22 -12.74 11.85
C ALA A 346 -14.11 -14.24 12.20
N GLU A 347 -13.82 -15.09 11.20
CA GLU A 347 -13.56 -16.51 11.41
C GLU A 347 -12.50 -16.75 12.49
N ASN A 348 -12.78 -17.62 13.45
CA ASN A 348 -11.82 -18.00 14.48
C ASN A 348 -10.77 -19.00 13.94
N SER A 349 -9.94 -18.54 13.00
CA SER A 349 -8.98 -19.34 12.26
C SER A 349 -7.55 -18.84 12.48
N ASN A 350 -6.80 -19.51 13.35
CA ASN A 350 -5.39 -19.18 13.61
C ASN A 350 -4.45 -20.06 12.78
N THR A 351 -4.35 -19.78 11.48
CA THR A 351 -3.42 -20.46 10.56
C THR A 351 -2.31 -19.52 10.08
N SER A 352 -1.29 -20.07 9.42
CA SER A 352 -0.21 -19.28 8.82
C SER A 352 -0.64 -18.46 7.59
N ARG A 353 -1.87 -18.66 7.09
CA ARG A 353 -2.39 -18.08 5.84
C ARG A 353 -3.60 -17.16 6.03
N HIS A 354 -4.21 -17.14 7.22
CA HIS A 354 -5.40 -16.32 7.49
C HIS A 354 -5.05 -15.06 8.29
N LEU A 355 -5.75 -13.98 7.98
CA LEU A 355 -5.73 -12.71 8.70
C LEU A 355 -7.17 -12.25 8.89
N ALA A 356 -7.48 -11.69 10.05
CA ALA A 356 -8.79 -11.08 10.30
C ALA A 356 -8.99 -9.76 9.55
N GLU A 357 -7.89 -9.08 9.19
CA GLU A 357 -7.86 -7.89 8.35
C GLU A 357 -6.82 -8.10 7.25
N PHE A 358 -7.24 -7.94 6.00
CA PHE A 358 -6.38 -8.03 4.83
C PHE A 358 -6.83 -7.05 3.76
N TRP A 359 -6.09 -6.95 2.66
CA TRP A 359 -6.41 -6.05 1.56
C TRP A 359 -6.81 -6.86 0.34
N MET A 360 -7.92 -6.50 -0.27
CA MET A 360 -8.40 -7.07 -1.51
C MET A 360 -8.32 -6.07 -2.65
N ILE A 361 -8.19 -6.64 -3.85
CA ILE A 361 -8.20 -5.95 -5.13
C ILE A 361 -9.27 -6.68 -5.93
N GLU A 362 -10.37 -6.00 -6.22
CA GLU A 362 -11.57 -6.61 -6.80
C GLU A 362 -11.95 -5.84 -8.06
N PRO A 363 -11.48 -6.26 -9.25
CA PRO A 363 -11.93 -5.70 -10.52
C PRO A 363 -13.34 -6.21 -10.87
N GLU A 364 -14.14 -5.35 -11.49
CA GLU A 364 -15.46 -5.66 -12.01
C GLU A 364 -15.56 -5.08 -13.43
N LEU A 365 -15.96 -5.91 -14.40
CA LEU A 365 -15.90 -5.60 -15.82
C LEU A 365 -17.31 -5.59 -16.42
N ALA A 366 -17.72 -4.48 -17.04
CA ALA A 366 -19.02 -4.42 -17.71
C ALA A 366 -18.98 -5.20 -19.04
N PHE A 367 -20.07 -5.92 -19.35
CA PHE A 367 -20.21 -6.73 -20.58
C PHE A 367 -19.22 -7.91 -20.71
N ALA A 368 -18.46 -8.23 -19.66
CA ALA A 368 -17.54 -9.36 -19.64
C ALA A 368 -18.25 -10.70 -19.37
N ASP A 369 -17.74 -11.77 -19.97
CA ASP A 369 -18.04 -13.14 -19.56
C ASP A 369 -16.90 -13.75 -18.71
N LEU A 370 -17.05 -15.02 -18.33
CA LEU A 370 -16.04 -15.72 -17.53
C LEU A 370 -14.68 -15.85 -18.26
N ASN A 371 -14.65 -15.91 -19.58
CA ASN A 371 -13.40 -15.96 -20.34
C ASN A 371 -12.66 -14.63 -20.30
N ASP A 372 -13.41 -13.52 -20.37
CA ASP A 372 -12.87 -12.18 -20.21
C ASP A 372 -12.29 -11.97 -18.81
N ASP A 373 -13.02 -12.41 -17.77
CA ASP A 373 -12.55 -12.37 -16.38
C ASP A 373 -11.25 -13.19 -16.19
N MET A 374 -11.22 -14.44 -16.67
CA MET A 374 -10.00 -15.26 -16.65
C MET A 374 -8.83 -14.63 -17.43
N ALA A 375 -9.11 -13.94 -18.54
CA ALA A 375 -8.09 -13.25 -19.31
C ALA A 375 -7.54 -12.03 -18.55
N CYS A 376 -8.42 -11.24 -17.94
CA CYS A 376 -8.06 -10.11 -17.07
C CYS A 376 -7.18 -10.57 -15.91
N ALA A 377 -7.61 -11.60 -15.17
CA ALA A 377 -6.87 -12.16 -14.05
C ALA A 377 -5.47 -12.66 -14.46
N THR A 378 -5.38 -13.36 -15.60
CA THR A 378 -4.09 -13.85 -16.12
C THR A 378 -3.16 -12.69 -16.49
N ALA A 379 -3.66 -11.72 -17.27
CA ALA A 379 -2.88 -10.56 -17.69
C ALA A 379 -2.42 -9.73 -16.49
N TYR A 380 -3.29 -9.52 -15.50
CA TYR A 380 -2.98 -8.82 -14.27
C TYR A 380 -1.85 -9.49 -13.49
N LEU A 381 -1.97 -10.80 -13.23
CA LEU A 381 -0.96 -11.56 -12.49
C LEU A 381 0.39 -11.54 -13.20
N GLN A 382 0.41 -11.77 -14.51
CA GLN A 382 1.63 -11.71 -15.31
C GLN A 382 2.26 -10.31 -15.27
N TYR A 383 1.45 -9.26 -15.37
CA TYR A 383 1.92 -7.88 -15.33
C TYR A 383 2.58 -7.53 -14.00
N VAL A 384 1.92 -7.80 -12.87
CA VAL A 384 2.47 -7.42 -11.55
C VAL A 384 3.70 -8.25 -11.17
N VAL A 385 3.74 -9.52 -11.55
CA VAL A 385 4.91 -10.38 -11.34
C VAL A 385 6.09 -9.88 -12.17
N LYS A 386 5.87 -9.62 -13.47
CA LYS A 386 6.89 -9.03 -14.35
C LYS A 386 7.41 -7.72 -13.79
N HIS A 387 6.52 -6.83 -13.34
CA HIS A 387 6.89 -5.55 -12.75
C HIS A 387 7.83 -5.72 -11.55
N VAL A 388 7.55 -6.66 -10.64
CA VAL A 388 8.42 -6.93 -9.49
C VAL A 388 9.77 -7.50 -9.91
N LEU A 389 9.81 -8.42 -10.87
CA LEU A 389 11.07 -9.01 -11.37
C LEU A 389 11.97 -7.93 -12.00
N GLU A 390 11.39 -6.97 -12.72
CA GLU A 390 12.12 -5.89 -13.38
C GLU A 390 12.53 -4.76 -12.41
N ASN A 391 11.69 -4.43 -11.43
CA ASN A 391 11.85 -3.22 -10.62
C ASN A 391 12.28 -3.47 -9.16
N CYS A 392 12.36 -4.73 -8.72
CA CYS A 392 12.74 -5.09 -7.35
C CYS A 392 13.90 -6.09 -7.29
N LYS A 393 14.81 -6.05 -8.29
CA LYS A 393 15.89 -7.04 -8.45
C LYS A 393 16.64 -7.34 -7.16
N GLU A 394 17.14 -6.32 -6.46
CA GLU A 394 17.95 -6.50 -5.24
C GLU A 394 17.18 -7.23 -4.12
N ASP A 395 15.90 -6.90 -3.94
CA ASP A 395 15.02 -7.53 -2.95
C ASP A 395 14.65 -8.97 -3.37
N MET A 396 14.42 -9.19 -4.66
CA MET A 396 14.14 -10.53 -5.22
C MET A 396 15.35 -11.46 -5.15
N ASP A 397 16.56 -10.95 -5.43
CA ASP A 397 17.80 -11.70 -5.24
C ASP A 397 17.97 -12.09 -3.77
N PHE A 398 17.63 -11.20 -2.84
CA PHE A 398 17.64 -11.52 -1.40
C PHE A 398 16.64 -12.61 -1.05
N PHE A 399 15.41 -12.56 -1.57
CA PHE A 399 14.43 -13.62 -1.36
C PHE A 399 14.90 -14.96 -1.91
N ASN A 400 15.44 -14.97 -3.12
CA ASN A 400 15.96 -16.18 -3.76
C ASN A 400 17.11 -16.81 -2.97
N ASN A 401 17.99 -16.00 -2.42
CA ASN A 401 19.16 -16.51 -1.69
C ASN A 401 18.84 -16.95 -0.25
N TRP A 402 17.93 -16.24 0.42
CA TRP A 402 17.80 -16.34 1.89
C TRP A 402 16.40 -16.71 2.40
N ILE A 403 15.37 -16.66 1.56
CA ILE A 403 13.98 -16.93 1.96
C ILE A 403 13.45 -18.20 1.29
N GLU A 404 13.48 -18.25 -0.04
CA GLU A 404 12.99 -19.37 -0.83
C GLU A 404 13.82 -19.48 -2.12
N LYS A 405 14.69 -20.49 -2.19
CA LYS A 405 15.52 -20.76 -3.37
C LYS A 405 14.65 -21.18 -4.55
N GLY A 406 14.90 -20.58 -5.72
CA GLY A 406 14.14 -20.82 -6.95
C GLY A 406 12.88 -19.96 -7.07
N ILE A 407 12.66 -19.00 -6.16
CA ILE A 407 11.47 -18.12 -6.24
C ILE A 407 11.46 -17.26 -7.50
N ILE A 408 12.64 -16.81 -7.98
CA ILE A 408 12.74 -16.03 -9.21
C ILE A 408 12.30 -16.89 -10.39
N ASP A 409 12.86 -18.10 -10.55
CA ASP A 409 12.51 -19.00 -11.65
C ASP A 409 11.01 -19.36 -11.62
N ARG A 410 10.45 -19.64 -10.44
CA ARG A 410 9.02 -19.91 -10.28
C ARG A 410 8.15 -18.71 -10.68
N LEU A 411 8.59 -17.49 -10.40
CA LEU A 411 7.85 -16.28 -10.78
C LEU A 411 8.03 -15.96 -12.27
N SER A 412 9.20 -16.21 -12.84
CA SER A 412 9.42 -16.11 -14.29
C SER A 412 8.50 -17.09 -15.04
N ASP A 413 8.33 -18.30 -14.54
CA ASP A 413 7.38 -19.28 -15.08
C ASP A 413 5.95 -18.74 -15.15
N VAL A 414 5.51 -17.96 -14.16
CA VAL A 414 4.17 -17.32 -14.17
C VAL A 414 4.06 -16.32 -15.32
N VAL A 415 5.13 -15.58 -15.61
CA VAL A 415 5.15 -14.57 -16.69
C VAL A 415 5.24 -15.23 -18.07
N GLU A 416 6.03 -16.28 -18.20
CA GLU A 416 6.42 -16.86 -19.49
C GLU A 416 5.48 -17.98 -19.97
N LYS A 417 4.91 -18.76 -19.05
CA LYS A 417 4.08 -19.93 -19.40
C LYS A 417 2.61 -19.54 -19.50
N SER A 418 1.91 -20.16 -20.44
CA SER A 418 0.46 -20.04 -20.55
C SER A 418 -0.24 -20.73 -19.39
N PHE A 419 -1.26 -20.06 -18.84
CA PHE A 419 -2.07 -20.61 -17.76
C PHE A 419 -2.95 -21.73 -18.31
N VAL A 420 -2.93 -22.88 -17.62
CA VAL A 420 -3.78 -24.00 -17.96
C VAL A 420 -5.19 -23.72 -17.43
N ARG A 421 -6.19 -23.73 -18.32
CA ARG A 421 -7.60 -23.64 -17.95
C ARG A 421 -8.17 -25.04 -17.85
N LEU A 422 -8.68 -25.40 -16.67
CA LEU A 422 -9.27 -26.72 -16.39
C LEU A 422 -10.67 -26.53 -15.84
N THR A 423 -11.59 -27.38 -16.28
CA THR A 423 -12.89 -27.46 -15.62
C THR A 423 -12.73 -28.08 -14.23
N TYR A 424 -13.64 -27.75 -13.32
CA TYR A 424 -13.70 -28.41 -12.01
C TYR A 424 -13.75 -29.94 -12.14
N THR A 425 -14.54 -30.45 -13.10
CA THR A 425 -14.67 -31.90 -13.36
C THR A 425 -13.34 -32.51 -13.76
N ASP A 426 -12.60 -31.91 -14.70
CA ASP A 426 -11.29 -32.41 -15.13
C ASP A 426 -10.28 -32.39 -13.97
N ALA A 427 -10.32 -31.34 -13.15
CA ALA A 427 -9.46 -31.25 -11.97
C ALA A 427 -9.75 -32.37 -10.96
N VAL A 428 -11.02 -32.65 -10.66
CA VAL A 428 -11.43 -33.78 -9.80
C VAL A 428 -10.95 -35.10 -10.39
N GLU A 429 -11.12 -35.32 -11.69
CA GLU A 429 -10.65 -36.55 -12.34
C GLU A 429 -9.14 -36.73 -12.25
N LEU A 430 -8.36 -35.67 -12.47
CA LEU A 430 -6.90 -35.70 -12.35
C LEU A 430 -6.47 -36.03 -10.92
N LEU A 431 -7.14 -35.47 -9.92
CA LEU A 431 -6.88 -35.76 -8.51
C LEU A 431 -7.23 -37.20 -8.16
N LEU A 432 -8.36 -37.74 -8.63
CA LEU A 432 -8.74 -39.14 -8.43
C LEU A 432 -7.80 -40.13 -9.14
N LYS A 433 -7.26 -39.76 -10.30
CA LYS A 433 -6.26 -40.55 -11.04
C LYS A 433 -4.86 -40.45 -10.41
N SER A 434 -4.63 -39.52 -9.48
CA SER A 434 -3.36 -39.34 -8.80
C SER A 434 -3.04 -40.52 -7.88
N LYS A 435 -1.77 -40.93 -7.83
CA LYS A 435 -1.29 -41.94 -6.87
C LYS A 435 -1.02 -41.37 -5.47
N LYS A 436 -1.36 -40.09 -5.24
CA LYS A 436 -1.15 -39.41 -3.96
C LYS A 436 -2.28 -39.73 -2.98
N LYS A 437 -1.93 -39.89 -1.70
CA LYS A 437 -2.91 -39.97 -0.62
C LYS A 437 -3.27 -38.55 -0.17
N PHE A 438 -4.55 -38.24 -0.15
CA PHE A 438 -5.07 -36.96 0.33
C PHE A 438 -5.63 -37.15 1.75
N GLU A 439 -5.47 -36.13 2.58
CA GLU A 439 -6.05 -36.09 3.93
C GLU A 439 -7.57 -35.97 3.87
N PHE A 440 -8.07 -35.13 2.95
CA PHE A 440 -9.48 -34.95 2.67
C PHE A 440 -9.90 -35.78 1.45
N GLN A 441 -11.10 -36.35 1.50
CA GLN A 441 -11.62 -37.14 0.39
C GLN A 441 -11.90 -36.24 -0.82
N VAL A 442 -11.27 -36.57 -1.95
CA VAL A 442 -11.58 -35.93 -3.23
C VAL A 442 -12.87 -36.53 -3.77
N LYS A 443 -13.89 -35.70 -3.98
CA LYS A 443 -15.17 -36.10 -4.56
C LYS A 443 -15.76 -34.93 -5.35
N TRP A 444 -16.38 -35.25 -6.49
CA TRP A 444 -17.15 -34.26 -7.25
C TRP A 444 -18.29 -33.69 -6.40
N GLY A 445 -18.45 -32.37 -6.41
CA GLY A 445 -19.37 -31.61 -5.58
C GLY A 445 -18.80 -31.11 -4.25
N CYS A 446 -17.55 -31.46 -3.91
CA CYS A 446 -16.83 -30.89 -2.77
C CYS A 446 -15.81 -29.85 -3.23
N ASP A 447 -15.63 -28.81 -2.44
CA ASP A 447 -14.57 -27.82 -2.65
C ASP A 447 -13.17 -28.44 -2.44
N PHE A 448 -12.15 -27.84 -3.04
CA PHE A 448 -10.77 -28.29 -2.89
C PHE A 448 -10.18 -27.78 -1.57
N ALA A 449 -9.89 -28.71 -0.67
CA ALA A 449 -9.10 -28.41 0.51
C ALA A 449 -7.65 -28.02 0.13
N LYS A 450 -7.11 -27.01 0.81
CA LYS A 450 -5.76 -26.47 0.59
C LYS A 450 -4.63 -27.32 1.16
#